data_AF-A0A3M1E031-F1
#
_entry.id   AF-A0A3M1E031-F1
#
_cell.length_a   1.000
_cell.length_b   1.000
_cell.length_c   1.000
_cell.angle_alpha   90.00
_cell.angle_beta   90.00
_cell.angle_gamma   90.00
#
_symmetry.space_group_name_H-M   'P 1'
#
loop_
_entity.id
_entity.type
_entity.pdbx_description
1 polymer ?
#
loop_
_entity_poly.entity_id
_entity_poly.type
_entity_poly.pdbx_seq_one_letter_code
_entity_poly.pdbx_strand_id
1 'polypeptide(L)'
;MDLQRFRDPEAARALAEAIAARSARPVRLMEFCGGHTHAILRFGIPDLLPPTVELLSGPGCPVCVTSPADLGRALALASLPGMILTTFGDMMRVPADRGRSLARAKAEGADVRIVYSPLDALEVARQNPGRPVVFLGVGFETTAPMVASAILAAEAEGIPNFYVLSTHKLTPPATRAILDAGEVSLSGIIGPGHVTTVIGLRAWEFLPEEYGVPCA
;
A
#
# COMPACT_ATOMS: atom_id res chain seq x y z
N MET A 1 -5.93 -18.48 -19.10
CA MET A 1 -5.53 -19.07 -17.82
C MET A 1 -6.78 -19.18 -16.98
N ASP A 2 -7.20 -20.40 -16.62
CA ASP A 2 -8.38 -20.57 -15.77
C ASP A 2 -8.03 -20.15 -14.33
N LEU A 3 -8.64 -19.06 -13.86
CA LEU A 3 -8.43 -18.51 -12.54
C LEU A 3 -9.34 -19.17 -11.48
N GLN A 4 -10.37 -19.93 -11.90
CA GLN A 4 -11.29 -20.59 -10.97
C GLN A 4 -10.60 -21.70 -10.18
N ARG A 5 -9.60 -22.36 -10.78
CA ARG A 5 -8.77 -23.37 -10.09
C ARG A 5 -8.08 -22.84 -8.82
N PHE A 6 -7.84 -21.53 -8.71
CA PHE A 6 -7.22 -20.91 -7.53
C PHE A 6 -8.25 -20.57 -6.43
N ARG A 7 -9.53 -20.90 -6.64
CA ARG A 7 -10.63 -20.72 -5.68
C ARG A 7 -11.36 -22.04 -5.38
N ASP A 8 -10.68 -23.16 -5.60
CA ASP A 8 -11.21 -24.50 -5.37
C ASP A 8 -11.09 -24.92 -3.88
N PRO A 9 -12.21 -25.19 -3.18
CA PRO A 9 -12.18 -25.61 -1.79
C PRO A 9 -11.53 -26.98 -1.56
N GLU A 10 -11.60 -27.90 -2.53
CA GLU A 10 -10.98 -29.22 -2.41
C GLU A 10 -9.46 -29.10 -2.49
N ALA A 11 -8.97 -28.30 -3.44
CA ALA A 11 -7.55 -27.98 -3.54
C ALA A 11 -7.03 -27.28 -2.27
N ALA A 12 -7.80 -26.34 -1.69
CA ALA A 12 -7.42 -25.66 -0.45
C ALA A 12 -7.30 -26.64 0.73
N ARG A 13 -8.25 -27.58 0.88
CA ARG A 13 -8.20 -28.61 1.93
C ARG A 13 -6.99 -29.54 1.75
N ALA A 14 -6.75 -30.00 0.52
CA ALA A 14 -5.59 -30.84 0.22
C ALA A 14 -4.26 -30.13 0.55
N LEU A 15 -4.16 -28.82 0.28
CA LEU A 15 -2.99 -28.03 0.65
C LEU A 15 -2.84 -27.90 2.18
N ALA A 16 -3.91 -27.65 2.91
CA ALA A 16 -3.88 -27.59 4.37
C ALA A 16 -3.42 -28.91 5.00
N GLU A 17 -3.93 -30.05 4.52
CA GLU A 17 -3.49 -31.38 4.94
C GLU A 17 -2.01 -31.63 4.62
N ALA A 18 -1.55 -31.22 3.43
CA ALA A 18 -0.14 -31.34 3.05
C ALA A 18 0.77 -30.46 3.91
N ILE A 19 0.33 -29.25 4.29
CA ILE A 19 1.06 -28.38 5.23
C ILE A 19 1.14 -29.05 6.59
N ALA A 20 0.01 -29.55 7.12
CA ALA A 20 -0.03 -30.23 8.41
C ALA A 20 0.90 -31.45 8.47
N ALA A 21 0.96 -32.25 7.40
CA ALA A 21 1.83 -33.43 7.31
C ALA A 21 3.33 -33.08 7.26
N ARG A 22 3.71 -31.88 6.80
CA ARG A 22 5.11 -31.44 6.64
C ARG A 22 5.60 -30.52 7.75
N SER A 23 4.67 -29.90 8.48
CA SER A 23 5.01 -28.91 9.49
C SER A 23 5.55 -29.57 10.76
N ALA A 24 6.88 -29.68 10.83
CA ALA A 24 7.57 -30.36 11.93
C ALA A 24 8.04 -29.41 13.06
N ARG A 25 8.06 -28.09 12.82
CA ARG A 25 8.55 -27.08 13.77
C ARG A 25 7.71 -25.81 13.70
N PRO A 26 7.65 -25.02 14.79
CA PRO A 26 7.05 -23.70 14.76
C PRO A 26 7.69 -22.80 13.69
N VAL A 27 6.87 -22.16 12.87
CA VAL A 27 7.28 -21.16 11.88
C VAL A 27 6.38 -19.95 11.95
N ARG A 28 6.98 -18.78 11.73
CA ARG A 28 6.28 -17.50 11.65
C ARG A 28 6.39 -16.97 10.23
N LEU A 29 5.26 -16.84 9.54
CA LEU A 29 5.19 -16.34 8.18
C LEU A 29 4.52 -14.97 8.18
N MET A 30 5.16 -13.98 7.58
CA MET A 30 4.59 -12.63 7.48
C MET A 30 4.13 -12.34 6.07
N GLU A 31 2.88 -11.91 5.91
CA GLU A 31 2.42 -11.29 4.66
C GLU A 31 2.61 -9.77 4.69
N PHE A 32 2.83 -9.16 3.52
CA PHE A 32 3.04 -7.71 3.37
C PHE A 32 2.05 -7.10 2.38
N CYS A 33 0.77 -7.43 2.46
CA CYS A 33 -0.24 -6.96 1.52
C CYS A 33 -1.64 -6.95 2.15
N GLY A 34 -2.29 -5.78 2.23
CA GLY A 34 -3.67 -5.71 2.75
C GLY A 34 -4.66 -6.64 2.03
N GLY A 35 -4.43 -6.97 0.75
CA GLY A 35 -5.21 -7.97 0.02
C GLY A 35 -5.00 -9.40 0.53
N HIS A 36 -3.77 -9.76 0.92
CA HIS A 36 -3.47 -11.03 1.57
C HIS A 36 -4.06 -11.07 2.98
N THR A 37 -3.90 -10.01 3.78
CA THR A 37 -4.55 -9.89 5.09
C THR A 37 -6.06 -10.14 4.97
N HIS A 38 -6.72 -9.47 4.02
CA HIS A 38 -8.15 -9.65 3.78
C HIS A 38 -8.51 -11.09 3.39
N ALA A 39 -7.75 -11.71 2.48
CA ALA A 39 -8.00 -13.08 2.07
C ALA A 39 -7.82 -14.08 3.23
N ILE A 40 -6.73 -13.94 4.00
CA ILE A 40 -6.42 -14.79 5.16
C ILE A 40 -7.57 -14.76 6.17
N LEU A 41 -8.04 -13.56 6.52
CA LEU A 41 -9.14 -13.39 7.48
C LEU A 41 -10.48 -13.85 6.91
N ARG A 42 -10.80 -13.47 5.67
CA ARG A 42 -12.08 -13.80 5.03
C ARG A 42 -12.31 -15.30 4.90
N PHE A 43 -11.26 -16.06 4.64
CA PHE A 43 -11.34 -17.51 4.44
C PHE A 43 -10.97 -18.32 5.68
N GLY A 44 -10.67 -17.67 6.82
CA GLY A 44 -10.31 -18.37 8.05
C GLY A 44 -9.06 -19.24 7.89
N ILE A 45 -8.09 -18.80 7.08
CA ILE A 45 -6.87 -19.57 6.79
C ILE A 45 -6.14 -20.00 8.07
N PRO A 46 -6.03 -19.18 9.15
CA PRO A 46 -5.41 -19.63 10.39
C PRO A 46 -6.05 -20.88 11.00
N ASP A 47 -7.37 -21.05 10.87
CA ASP A 47 -8.10 -22.21 11.42
C ASP A 47 -7.84 -23.50 10.63
N LEU A 48 -7.33 -23.38 9.39
CA LEU A 48 -6.98 -24.51 8.53
C LEU A 48 -5.52 -24.96 8.72
N LEU A 49 -4.69 -24.17 9.39
CA LEU A 49 -3.26 -24.43 9.53
C LEU A 49 -2.96 -25.17 10.84
N PRO A 50 -1.91 -26.02 10.88
CA PRO A 50 -1.49 -26.64 12.13
C PRO A 50 -0.98 -25.56 13.12
N PRO A 51 -1.04 -25.81 14.44
CA PRO A 51 -0.64 -24.83 15.47
C PRO A 51 0.85 -24.44 15.41
N THR A 52 1.64 -25.18 14.63
CA THR A 52 3.04 -24.88 14.33
C THR A 52 3.22 -23.76 13.29
N VAL A 53 2.16 -23.28 12.63
CA VAL A 53 2.25 -22.20 11.63
C VAL A 53 1.53 -20.98 12.16
N GLU A 54 2.29 -19.93 12.42
CA GLU A 54 1.78 -18.62 12.84
C GLU A 54 1.84 -17.66 11.64
N LEU A 55 0.69 -17.04 11.31
CA LEU A 55 0.60 -16.00 10.29
C LEU A 55 0.62 -14.62 10.94
N LEU A 56 1.53 -13.77 10.48
CA LEU A 56 1.68 -12.39 10.92
C LEU A 56 1.34 -11.43 9.77
N SER A 57 0.79 -10.27 10.12
CA SER A 57 0.52 -9.19 9.16
C SER A 57 1.54 -8.07 9.30
N GLY A 58 2.30 -7.85 8.23
CA GLY A 58 3.23 -6.75 8.12
C GLY A 58 2.55 -5.43 7.74
N PRO A 59 3.34 -4.34 7.59
CA PRO A 59 2.85 -3.02 7.21
C PRO A 59 2.43 -2.90 5.72
N GLY A 60 1.53 -3.77 5.25
CA GLY A 60 1.06 -3.86 3.87
C GLY A 60 -0.02 -2.86 3.44
N CYS A 61 -0.24 -1.79 4.21
CA CYS A 61 -1.26 -0.75 3.95
C CYS A 61 -0.59 0.63 3.85
N PRO A 62 -0.40 1.22 2.65
CA PRO A 62 0.36 2.45 2.48
C PRO A 62 -0.29 3.67 3.14
N VAL A 63 -1.62 3.67 3.25
CA VAL A 63 -2.43 4.65 3.97
C VAL A 63 -2.13 4.59 5.46
N CYS A 64 -2.19 3.39 6.03
CA CYS A 64 -2.02 3.13 7.45
C CYS A 64 -0.60 3.49 7.95
N VAL A 65 0.40 3.35 7.08
CA VAL A 65 1.79 3.72 7.40
C VAL A 65 2.16 5.15 6.98
N THR A 66 1.20 5.96 6.51
CA THR A 66 1.48 7.37 6.20
C THR A 66 1.75 8.14 7.48
N SER A 67 2.89 8.82 7.53
CA SER A 67 3.33 9.49 8.75
C SER A 67 2.43 10.71 9.06
N PRO A 68 2.23 11.05 10.35
CA PRO A 68 1.56 12.29 10.72
C PRO A 68 2.24 13.53 10.13
N ALA A 69 3.55 13.48 9.90
CA ALA A 69 4.30 14.56 9.27
C ALA A 69 3.92 14.74 7.79
N ASP A 70 3.79 13.66 7.03
CA ASP A 70 3.33 13.70 5.64
C ASP A 70 1.92 14.26 5.51
N LEU A 71 1.03 13.80 6.39
CA LEU A 71 -0.34 14.31 6.43
C LEU A 71 -0.39 15.78 6.88
N GLY A 72 0.50 16.18 7.79
CA GLY A 72 0.69 17.58 8.20
C GLY A 72 1.10 18.48 7.02
N ARG A 73 1.97 18.00 6.12
CA ARG A 73 2.33 18.72 4.88
C ARG A 73 1.13 18.86 3.95
N ALA A 74 0.34 17.80 3.78
CA ALA A 74 -0.88 17.85 2.96
C ALA A 74 -1.91 18.84 3.52
N LEU A 75 -2.10 18.87 4.85
CA LEU A 75 -2.97 19.82 5.52
C LEU A 75 -2.48 21.27 5.37
N ALA A 76 -1.18 21.50 5.47
CA ALA A 76 -0.60 22.83 5.24
C ALA A 76 -0.86 23.30 3.80
N LEU A 77 -0.68 22.43 2.80
CA LEU A 77 -1.01 22.74 1.40
C LEU A 77 -2.51 23.03 1.23
N ALA A 78 -3.39 22.20 1.81
CA ALA A 78 -4.84 22.42 1.75
C ALA A 78 -5.30 23.74 2.37
N SER A 79 -4.53 24.31 3.30
CA SER A 79 -4.83 25.60 3.93
C SER A 79 -4.42 26.82 3.09
N LEU A 80 -3.68 26.63 1.99
CA LEU A 80 -3.25 27.73 1.13
C LEU A 80 -4.45 28.31 0.34
N PRO A 81 -4.63 29.64 0.31
CA PRO A 81 -5.70 30.26 -0.46
C PRO A 81 -5.65 29.88 -1.95
N GLY A 82 -6.78 29.48 -2.51
CA GLY A 82 -6.91 29.14 -3.92
C GLY A 82 -6.36 27.76 -4.31
N MET A 83 -5.75 27.00 -3.41
CA MET A 83 -5.27 25.63 -3.65
C MET A 83 -6.45 24.65 -3.80
N ILE A 84 -6.28 23.60 -4.61
CA ILE A 84 -7.12 22.40 -4.59
C ILE A 84 -6.25 21.22 -4.20
N LEU A 85 -6.57 20.56 -3.08
CA LEU A 85 -5.94 19.29 -2.73
C LEU A 85 -6.81 18.14 -3.23
N THR A 86 -6.24 17.20 -3.96
CA THR A 86 -6.90 15.97 -4.40
C THR A 86 -6.27 14.78 -3.70
N THR A 87 -7.09 13.79 -3.33
CA THR A 87 -6.65 12.61 -2.58
C THR A 87 -7.57 11.43 -2.82
N PHE A 88 -7.10 10.21 -2.54
CA PHE A 88 -7.98 9.05 -2.42
C PHE A 88 -8.90 9.16 -1.19
N GLY A 89 -10.04 8.47 -1.24
CA GLY A 89 -11.08 8.57 -0.21
C GLY A 89 -10.68 7.99 1.15
N ASP A 90 -9.84 6.95 1.16
CA ASP A 90 -9.31 6.32 2.37
C ASP A 90 -8.40 7.25 3.19
N MET A 91 -7.69 8.16 2.54
CA MET A 91 -6.86 9.19 3.18
C MET A 91 -7.67 10.26 3.93
N MET A 92 -8.97 10.42 3.64
CA MET A 92 -9.76 11.53 4.18
C MET A 92 -9.86 11.51 5.72
N ARG A 93 -9.88 10.32 6.31
CA ARG A 93 -10.07 10.12 7.75
C ARG A 93 -8.80 9.70 8.49
N VAL A 94 -7.66 9.62 7.79
CA VAL A 94 -6.39 9.33 8.45
C VAL A 94 -6.10 10.43 9.47
N PRO A 95 -5.80 10.08 10.72
CA PRO A 95 -5.50 11.07 11.75
C PRO A 95 -4.12 11.68 11.50
N ALA A 96 -4.06 13.00 11.53
CA ALA A 96 -2.81 13.76 11.63
C ALA A 96 -2.50 14.08 13.11
N ASP A 97 -1.52 14.93 13.33
CA ASP A 97 -1.24 15.49 14.65
C ASP A 97 -2.46 16.25 15.22
N ARG A 98 -2.61 16.17 16.54
CA ARG A 98 -3.63 16.92 17.31
C ARG A 98 -5.08 16.68 16.81
N GLY A 99 -5.37 15.51 16.27
CA GLY A 99 -6.72 15.12 15.83
C GLY A 99 -7.21 15.83 14.56
N ARG A 100 -6.31 16.40 13.76
CA ARG A 100 -6.62 16.94 12.44
C ARG A 100 -6.80 15.81 11.41
N SER A 101 -7.53 16.09 10.34
CA SER A 101 -7.69 15.18 9.18
C SER A 101 -8.09 15.97 7.95
N LEU A 102 -7.94 15.39 6.76
CA LEU A 102 -8.38 16.03 5.51
C LEU A 102 -9.90 16.24 5.48
N ALA A 103 -10.68 15.32 6.06
CA ALA A 103 -12.12 15.48 6.22
C ALA A 103 -12.46 16.70 7.09
N ARG A 104 -11.72 16.92 8.18
CA ARG A 104 -11.91 18.09 9.03
C ARG A 104 -11.50 19.39 8.31
N ALA A 105 -10.35 19.40 7.63
CA ALA A 105 -9.92 20.56 6.86
C ALA A 105 -10.94 20.94 5.77
N LYS A 106 -11.53 19.94 5.10
CA LYS A 106 -12.63 20.14 4.15
C LYS A 106 -13.86 20.77 4.80
N ALA A 107 -14.26 20.28 5.98
CA ALA A 107 -15.39 20.85 6.74
C ALA A 107 -15.11 22.29 7.21
N GLU A 108 -13.83 22.63 7.43
CA GLU A 108 -13.38 23.98 7.80
C GLU A 108 -13.17 24.90 6.57
N GLY A 109 -13.50 24.44 5.36
CA GLY A 109 -13.54 25.26 4.13
C GLY A 109 -12.39 25.04 3.15
N ALA A 110 -11.44 24.15 3.43
CA ALA A 110 -10.41 23.79 2.45
C ALA A 110 -11.02 23.04 1.24
N ASP A 111 -10.56 23.35 0.03
CA ASP A 111 -10.99 22.65 -1.20
C ASP A 111 -10.24 21.31 -1.33
N VAL A 112 -10.72 20.30 -0.61
CA VAL A 112 -10.23 18.93 -0.67
C VAL A 112 -11.20 18.06 -1.47
N ARG A 113 -10.73 17.46 -2.56
CA ARG A 113 -11.53 16.64 -3.48
C ARG A 113 -11.07 15.19 -3.45
N ILE A 114 -12.04 14.28 -3.40
CA ILE A 114 -11.78 12.85 -3.50
C ILE A 114 -11.71 12.50 -4.99
N VAL A 115 -10.68 11.77 -5.36
CA VAL A 115 -10.47 11.23 -6.71
C VAL A 115 -10.26 9.71 -6.65
N TYR A 116 -10.47 9.03 -7.77
CA TYR A 116 -10.28 7.58 -7.88
C TYR A 116 -9.00 7.22 -8.64
N SER A 117 -8.43 8.19 -9.37
CA SER A 117 -7.16 8.02 -10.07
C SER A 117 -6.31 9.31 -10.05
N PRO A 118 -4.99 9.20 -10.26
CA PRO A 118 -4.14 10.38 -10.49
C PRO A 118 -4.53 11.17 -11.75
N LEU A 119 -5.13 10.52 -12.75
CA LEU A 119 -5.62 11.18 -13.96
C LEU A 119 -6.89 12.00 -13.69
N ASP A 120 -7.72 11.61 -12.73
CA ASP A 120 -8.85 12.43 -12.29
C ASP A 120 -8.35 13.73 -11.63
N ALA A 121 -7.25 13.65 -10.87
CA ALA A 121 -6.62 14.84 -10.29
C ALA A 121 -6.04 15.76 -11.36
N LEU A 122 -5.46 15.19 -12.43
CA LEU A 122 -5.03 15.96 -13.60
C LEU A 122 -6.22 16.62 -14.30
N GLU A 123 -7.36 15.92 -14.43
CA GLU A 123 -8.58 16.50 -14.98
C GLU A 123 -9.10 17.68 -14.14
N VAL A 124 -9.00 17.59 -12.81
CA VAL A 124 -9.30 18.73 -11.93
C VAL A 124 -8.38 19.92 -12.23
N ALA A 125 -7.09 19.68 -12.52
CA ALA A 125 -6.16 20.74 -12.93
C ALA A 125 -6.56 21.40 -14.25
N ARG A 126 -6.96 20.61 -15.26
CA ARG A 126 -7.46 21.13 -16.55
C ARG A 126 -8.68 22.03 -16.38
N GLN A 127 -9.59 21.65 -15.51
CA GLN A 127 -10.82 22.40 -15.24
C GLN A 127 -10.61 23.65 -14.38
N ASN A 128 -9.43 23.81 -13.77
CA ASN A 128 -9.12 24.91 -12.85
C ASN A 128 -7.77 25.57 -13.18
N PRO A 129 -7.55 26.08 -14.41
CA PRO A 129 -6.23 26.51 -14.89
C PRO A 129 -5.60 27.66 -14.08
N GLY A 130 -6.41 28.47 -13.40
CA GLY A 130 -5.96 29.57 -12.54
C GLY A 130 -5.63 29.16 -11.10
N ARG A 131 -5.71 27.87 -10.76
CA ARG A 131 -5.53 27.37 -9.39
C ARG A 131 -4.52 26.23 -9.35
N PRO A 132 -3.56 26.22 -8.41
CA PRO A 132 -2.71 25.06 -8.19
C PRO A 132 -3.55 23.86 -7.72
N VAL A 133 -3.31 22.71 -8.32
CA VAL A 133 -3.93 21.43 -7.95
C VAL A 133 -2.84 20.47 -7.52
N VAL A 134 -2.86 20.09 -6.24
CA VAL A 134 -1.92 19.12 -5.69
C VAL A 134 -2.62 17.79 -5.52
N PHE A 135 -2.04 16.73 -6.06
CA PHE A 135 -2.41 15.36 -5.76
C PHE A 135 -1.56 14.79 -4.62
N LEU A 136 -2.22 14.30 -3.57
CA LEU A 136 -1.57 13.58 -2.48
C LEU A 136 -1.24 12.15 -2.94
N GLY A 137 -0.02 11.96 -3.45
CA GLY A 137 0.47 10.69 -3.97
C GLY A 137 0.88 9.74 -2.85
N VAL A 138 -0.06 8.92 -2.39
CA VAL A 138 0.15 7.86 -1.38
C VAL A 138 0.09 6.50 -2.06
N GLY A 139 1.02 5.62 -1.69
CA GLY A 139 0.96 4.23 -2.07
C GLY A 139 2.33 3.56 -2.05
N PHE A 140 2.35 2.33 -2.55
CA PHE A 140 3.56 1.54 -2.74
C PHE A 140 3.96 1.56 -4.22
N GLU A 141 4.79 0.60 -4.62
CA GLU A 141 5.24 0.46 -6.00
C GLU A 141 4.09 0.22 -6.99
N THR A 142 2.94 -0.27 -6.53
CA THR A 142 1.75 -0.47 -7.36
C THR A 142 1.09 0.82 -7.81
N THR A 143 1.20 1.90 -7.04
CA THR A 143 0.54 3.18 -7.36
C THR A 143 1.48 4.16 -8.03
N ALA A 144 2.79 4.07 -7.74
CA ALA A 144 3.80 5.00 -8.25
C ALA A 144 3.79 5.13 -9.80
N PRO A 145 3.67 4.05 -10.60
CA PRO A 145 3.58 4.15 -12.05
C PRO A 145 2.36 4.94 -12.55
N MET A 146 1.22 4.80 -11.87
CA MET A 146 -0.01 5.54 -12.24
C MET A 146 0.16 7.04 -11.99
N VAL A 147 0.84 7.41 -10.92
CA VAL A 147 1.16 8.81 -10.61
C VAL A 147 2.18 9.36 -11.59
N ALA A 148 3.22 8.59 -11.91
CA ALA A 148 4.20 8.96 -12.94
C ALA A 148 3.52 9.19 -14.31
N SER A 149 2.56 8.34 -14.69
CA SER A 149 1.79 8.51 -15.92
C SER A 149 0.99 9.81 -15.94
N ALA A 150 0.42 10.25 -14.81
CA ALA A 150 -0.29 11.54 -14.73
C ALA A 150 0.67 12.73 -14.83
N ILE A 151 1.87 12.63 -14.27
CA ILE A 151 2.92 13.66 -14.42
C ILE A 151 3.33 13.80 -15.88
N LEU A 152 3.61 12.68 -16.55
CA LEU A 152 3.98 12.68 -17.97
C LEU A 152 2.86 13.21 -18.88
N ALA A 153 1.60 12.89 -18.57
CA ALA A 153 0.45 13.43 -19.29
C ALA A 153 0.33 14.95 -19.09
N ALA A 154 0.50 15.44 -17.85
CA ALA A 154 0.50 16.86 -17.57
C ALA A 154 1.59 17.62 -18.34
N GLU A 155 2.80 17.05 -18.42
CA GLU A 155 3.92 17.61 -19.20
C GLU A 155 3.60 17.62 -20.70
N ALA A 156 3.13 16.50 -21.26
CA ALA A 156 2.81 16.39 -22.68
C ALA A 156 1.69 17.34 -23.13
N GLU A 157 0.73 17.62 -22.24
CA GLU A 157 -0.39 18.54 -22.48
C GLU A 157 -0.07 19.99 -22.11
N GLY A 158 1.09 20.25 -21.49
CA GLY A 158 1.49 21.59 -21.05
C GLY A 158 0.64 22.14 -19.91
N ILE A 159 0.15 21.30 -19.00
CA ILE A 159 -0.66 21.68 -17.83
C ILE A 159 0.26 22.15 -16.69
N PRO A 160 0.35 23.47 -16.41
CA PRO A 160 1.39 24.02 -15.54
C PRO A 160 0.99 24.06 -14.05
N ASN A 161 -0.26 23.75 -13.74
CA ASN A 161 -0.85 23.88 -12.41
C ASN A 161 -1.09 22.53 -11.71
N PHE A 162 -0.59 21.43 -12.27
CA PHE A 162 -0.69 20.10 -11.65
C PHE A 162 0.60 19.75 -10.89
N TYR A 163 0.45 19.39 -9.62
CA TYR A 163 1.54 19.07 -8.71
C TYR A 163 1.27 17.76 -7.97
N VAL A 164 2.32 17.07 -7.54
CA VAL A 164 2.21 15.85 -6.73
C VAL A 164 2.98 16.03 -5.42
N LEU A 165 2.29 15.89 -4.29
CA LEU A 165 2.93 15.66 -3.00
C LEU A 165 3.19 14.16 -2.87
N SER A 166 4.40 13.72 -3.23
CA SER A 166 4.76 12.31 -3.20
C SER A 166 5.09 11.86 -1.77
N THR A 167 4.32 10.91 -1.25
CA THR A 167 4.52 10.22 0.04
C THR A 167 4.55 8.70 -0.14
N HIS A 168 4.92 8.29 -1.37
CA HIS A 168 5.11 6.90 -1.75
C HIS A 168 6.18 6.24 -0.90
N LYS A 169 6.01 4.93 -0.68
CA LYS A 169 6.89 4.12 0.14
C LYS A 169 7.33 2.91 -0.66
N LEU A 170 8.47 2.36 -0.28
CA LEU A 170 9.01 1.15 -0.90
C LEU A 170 8.84 -0.01 0.08
N THR A 171 8.41 -1.14 -0.47
CA THR A 171 8.15 -2.35 0.30
C THR A 171 9.45 -3.06 0.71
N PRO A 172 10.43 -3.30 -0.19
CA PRO A 172 11.68 -3.97 0.20
C PRO A 172 12.44 -3.28 1.35
N PRO A 173 12.63 -1.94 1.37
CA PRO A 173 13.27 -1.27 2.49
C PRO A 173 12.49 -1.37 3.80
N ALA A 174 11.16 -1.37 3.73
CA ALA A 174 10.33 -1.54 4.92
C ALA A 174 10.46 -2.98 5.48
N THR A 175 10.55 -3.98 4.60
CA THR A 175 10.81 -5.36 5.01
C THR A 175 12.19 -5.53 5.66
N ARG A 176 13.24 -4.90 5.09
CA ARG A 176 14.58 -4.88 5.70
C ARG A 176 14.56 -4.29 7.10
N ALA A 177 13.91 -3.13 7.27
CA ALA A 177 13.82 -2.46 8.56
C ALA A 177 13.19 -3.35 9.66
N ILE A 178 12.19 -4.17 9.31
CA ILE A 178 11.59 -5.13 10.25
C ILE A 178 12.56 -6.23 10.64
N LEU A 179 13.30 -6.78 9.67
CA LEU A 179 14.28 -7.83 9.92
C LEU A 179 15.47 -7.31 10.72
N ASP A 180 15.95 -6.11 10.40
CA ASP A 180 17.06 -5.44 11.09
C ASP A 180 16.72 -5.07 12.54
N ALA A 181 15.46 -4.75 12.83
CA ALA A 181 15.01 -4.47 14.18
C ALA A 181 15.11 -5.71 15.10
N GLY A 182 15.05 -6.93 14.53
CA GLY A 182 15.18 -8.18 15.28
C GLY A 182 14.05 -8.47 16.27
N GLU A 183 13.00 -7.66 16.28
CA GLU A 183 11.87 -7.79 17.21
C GLU A 183 10.98 -9.01 16.90
N VAL A 184 10.99 -9.48 15.65
CA VAL A 184 10.18 -10.60 15.18
C VAL A 184 11.06 -11.64 14.48
N SER A 185 11.12 -12.85 15.03
CA SER A 185 11.78 -13.99 14.38
C SER A 185 10.92 -14.55 13.25
N LEU A 186 11.18 -14.11 12.01
CA LEU A 186 10.47 -14.58 10.82
C LEU A 186 11.13 -15.82 10.22
N SER A 187 10.29 -16.78 9.80
CA SER A 187 10.69 -17.99 9.09
C SER A 187 10.46 -17.91 7.59
N GLY A 188 9.70 -16.91 7.13
CA GLY A 188 9.40 -16.69 5.71
C GLY A 188 8.48 -15.50 5.50
N ILE A 189 8.42 -15.03 4.26
CA ILE A 189 7.56 -13.93 3.83
C ILE A 189 6.64 -14.39 2.69
N ILE A 190 5.37 -13.99 2.78
CA ILE A 190 4.40 -14.09 1.69
C ILE A 190 4.40 -12.74 0.97
N GLY A 191 5.11 -12.71 -0.16
CA GLY A 191 5.42 -11.52 -0.92
C GLY A 191 4.18 -10.86 -1.54
N PRO A 192 4.12 -9.53 -1.60
CA PRO A 192 2.98 -8.81 -2.17
C PRO A 192 2.91 -8.94 -3.69
N GLY A 193 2.02 -9.82 -4.18
CA GLY A 193 1.92 -10.12 -5.62
C GLY A 193 1.85 -8.90 -6.54
N HIS A 194 0.99 -7.92 -6.26
CA HIS A 194 0.89 -6.71 -7.10
C HIS A 194 2.15 -5.84 -7.08
N VAL A 195 2.80 -5.70 -5.93
CA VAL A 195 4.07 -4.97 -5.83
C VAL A 195 5.14 -5.71 -6.64
N THR A 196 5.24 -7.03 -6.46
CA THR A 196 6.18 -7.89 -7.21
C THR A 196 5.94 -7.84 -8.72
N THR A 197 4.70 -7.66 -9.19
CA THR A 197 4.43 -7.41 -10.62
C THR A 197 5.12 -6.16 -11.13
N VAL A 198 5.28 -5.12 -10.30
CA VAL A 198 5.95 -3.86 -10.68
C VAL A 198 7.47 -3.96 -10.57
N ILE A 199 7.98 -4.45 -9.45
CA ILE A 199 9.43 -4.44 -9.17
C ILE A 199 10.16 -5.73 -9.56
N GLY A 200 9.42 -6.77 -9.93
CA GLY A 200 9.95 -8.08 -10.28
C GLY A 200 10.39 -8.91 -9.07
N LEU A 201 10.67 -10.19 -9.32
CA LEU A 201 11.14 -11.14 -8.30
C LEU A 201 12.50 -10.75 -7.70
N ARG A 202 13.39 -10.19 -8.54
CA ARG A 202 14.76 -9.83 -8.15
C ARG A 202 14.82 -8.84 -6.99
N ALA A 203 13.81 -7.99 -6.85
CA ALA A 203 13.72 -7.04 -5.74
C ALA A 203 13.58 -7.72 -4.36
N TRP A 204 13.31 -9.04 -4.32
CA TRP A 204 13.14 -9.84 -3.11
C TRP A 204 14.29 -10.82 -2.84
N GLU A 205 15.29 -10.91 -3.74
CA GLU A 205 16.43 -11.85 -3.62
C GLU A 205 17.25 -11.61 -2.34
N PHE A 206 17.25 -10.38 -1.82
CA PHE A 206 17.92 -10.05 -0.57
C PHE A 206 17.41 -10.82 0.65
N LEU A 207 16.14 -11.26 0.64
CA LEU A 207 15.55 -11.96 1.77
C LEU A 207 16.27 -13.28 2.06
N PRO A 208 16.39 -14.21 1.08
CA PRO A 208 17.17 -15.41 1.29
C PRO A 208 18.68 -15.15 1.33
N GLU A 209 19.21 -14.22 0.53
CA GLU A 209 20.66 -14.01 0.41
C GLU A 209 21.30 -13.36 1.64
N GLU A 210 20.64 -12.35 2.20
CA GLU A 210 21.20 -11.55 3.29
C GLU A 210 20.65 -11.97 4.65
N TYR A 211 19.38 -12.41 4.71
CA TYR A 211 18.69 -12.72 5.97
C TYR A 211 18.39 -14.21 6.16
N GLY A 212 18.60 -15.05 5.14
CA GLY A 212 18.23 -16.47 5.19
C GLY A 212 16.72 -16.70 5.30
N VAL A 213 15.90 -15.71 4.95
CA VAL A 213 14.43 -15.76 5.02
C VAL A 213 13.86 -16.03 3.63
N PRO A 214 13.17 -17.16 3.40
CA PRO A 214 12.55 -17.43 2.10
C PRO A 214 11.37 -16.49 1.83
N CYS A 215 11.14 -16.17 0.56
CA CYS A 215 10.01 -15.37 0.08
C CYS A 215 9.26 -16.14 -1.02
N ALA A 216 7.93 -16.10 -0.98
CA ALA A 216 7.03 -16.72 -1.97
C ALA A 216 6.00 -15.72 -2.47
#